data_AF-A0A939PK03-F1
#
_entry.id   AF-A0A939PK03-F1
#
_cell.length_a   1.000
_cell.length_b   1.000
_cell.length_c   1.000
_cell.angle_alpha   90.00
_cell.angle_beta   90.00
_cell.angle_gamma   90.00
#
_symmetry.space_group_name_H-M   'P 1'
#
loop_
_entity.id
_entity.type
_entity.pdbx_description
1 polymer ?
#
loop_
_entity_poly.entity_id
_entity_poly.type
_entity_poly.pdbx_seq_one_letter_code
_entity_poly.pdbx_strand_id
1 'polypeptide(L)'
;MDQNGQLGALEKAVEGTLAEDDFEFDEDAGVLRVEGGLILSTGWTLSSAFAGIASLLTGAVLSFTGPDGWASFPLAAGVVLLALPALYVLALRFTPLPRLWPDLEVRFAEQEIAYRDERIPLSDVRAEHLVRKRGRFFDTLHLRHPQARKQLAGFFATEERAADEFQRLLWELLSKPDLNAVFTYGSDLTPVQRWIIGAAAPYGAINGFRVDRLGTAPAEDEAASDRRTAQDLLQEPWGAYDLDQLLAAVNWLVQDGHRADFGQDAALAARPEEEKAEYARLLREVDELIARDRMEPPFVERLIELVKVRYGVVGEEYARLVPGLLRDEPGADASEEGAELGQFLTQLFNDRDHATEELHRLDMLSDPALQANVGRFLIWDYARALMLYRWGHMVGWLTEEYCWDRMLPLAIDIQRRYSSWRDMATCYLQGRMLWSGGTEGQEEYEKLVTWLAEDPHSPWTLVPWNLELKRDWT
;
A
#
# COMPACT_ATOMS: atom_id res chain seq x y z
N MET A 1 -13.31 3.93 -22.08
CA MET A 1 -13.63 4.66 -20.84
C MET A 1 -12.32 5.19 -20.35
N ASP A 2 -12.20 6.51 -20.20
CA ASP A 2 -10.94 7.16 -19.85
C ASP A 2 -10.48 6.62 -18.49
N GLN A 3 -9.49 5.73 -18.47
CA GLN A 3 -9.03 5.02 -17.26
C GLN A 3 -8.39 5.98 -16.25
N ASN A 4 -8.05 7.19 -16.69
CA ASN A 4 -7.23 8.14 -15.94
C ASN A 4 -8.05 9.25 -15.25
N GLY A 5 -9.39 9.17 -15.30
CA GLY A 5 -10.28 10.06 -14.54
C GLY A 5 -10.12 11.55 -14.84
N GLN A 6 -10.38 12.39 -13.84
CA GLN A 6 -10.32 13.85 -13.98
C GLN A 6 -8.88 14.35 -14.22
N LEU A 7 -7.88 13.74 -13.57
CA LEU A 7 -6.47 14.11 -13.73
C LEU A 7 -5.94 13.76 -15.12
N GLY A 8 -6.31 12.60 -15.68
CA GLY A 8 -5.87 12.22 -17.02
C GLY A 8 -6.50 13.07 -18.11
N ALA A 9 -7.77 13.44 -17.94
CA ALA A 9 -8.41 14.42 -18.81
C ALA A 9 -7.69 15.79 -18.74
N LEU A 10 -7.26 16.18 -17.54
CA LEU A 10 -6.54 17.42 -17.31
C LEU A 10 -5.15 17.41 -17.98
N GLU A 11 -4.38 16.34 -17.82
CA GLU A 11 -3.06 16.14 -18.44
C GLU A 11 -3.17 16.15 -19.98
N LYS A 12 -4.12 15.39 -20.52
CA LYS A 12 -4.37 15.35 -21.96
C LYS A 12 -4.78 16.70 -22.55
N ALA A 13 -5.42 17.56 -21.76
CA ALA A 13 -5.79 18.90 -22.22
C ALA A 13 -4.59 19.86 -22.35
N VAL A 14 -3.48 19.57 -21.67
CA VAL A 14 -2.24 20.36 -21.75
C VAL A 14 -1.13 19.69 -22.56
N GLU A 15 -1.28 18.42 -22.90
CA GLU A 15 -0.33 17.67 -23.74
C GLU A 15 -0.02 18.42 -25.06
N GLY A 16 1.26 18.69 -25.32
CA GLY A 16 1.73 19.42 -26.49
C GLY A 16 1.46 20.92 -26.46
N THR A 17 1.05 21.49 -25.32
CA THR A 17 0.84 22.94 -25.13
C THR A 17 1.96 23.57 -24.32
N LEU A 18 1.97 24.91 -24.24
CA LEU A 18 2.91 25.63 -23.37
C LEU A 18 2.77 25.28 -21.87
N ALA A 19 1.62 24.75 -21.45
CA ALA A 19 1.30 24.45 -20.05
C ALA A 19 1.54 22.98 -19.66
N GLU A 20 2.11 22.15 -20.54
CA GLU A 20 2.35 20.72 -20.29
C GLU A 20 3.17 20.49 -19.02
N ASP A 21 4.25 21.26 -18.84
CA ASP A 21 5.15 21.16 -17.69
C ASP A 21 4.72 22.03 -16.48
N ASP A 22 3.58 22.73 -16.55
CA ASP A 22 3.14 23.61 -15.45
C ASP A 22 2.46 22.83 -14.30
N PHE A 23 2.15 21.54 -14.51
CA PHE A 23 1.41 20.70 -13.57
C PHE A 23 2.12 19.36 -13.37
N GLU A 24 2.45 19.05 -12.11
CA GLU A 24 3.01 17.76 -11.72
C GLU A 24 2.10 17.14 -10.66
N PHE A 25 1.68 15.89 -10.84
CA PHE A 25 0.93 15.16 -9.83
C PHE A 25 1.86 14.23 -9.06
N ASP A 26 1.93 14.45 -7.75
CA ASP A 26 2.61 13.57 -6.81
C ASP A 26 1.63 12.47 -6.39
N GLU A 27 1.76 11.29 -7.01
CA GLU A 27 0.91 10.11 -6.76
C GLU A 27 0.99 9.61 -5.32
N ASP A 28 2.17 9.70 -4.70
CA ASP A 28 2.42 9.22 -3.34
C ASP A 28 1.75 10.13 -2.30
N ALA A 29 1.76 11.44 -2.55
CA ALA A 29 1.13 12.42 -1.67
C ALA A 29 -0.34 12.71 -2.01
N GLY A 30 -0.80 12.33 -3.21
CA GLY A 30 -2.09 12.74 -3.75
C GLY A 30 -2.18 14.27 -3.89
N VAL A 31 -1.10 14.89 -4.38
CA VAL A 31 -0.98 16.36 -4.47
C VAL A 31 -0.74 16.78 -5.91
N LEU A 32 -1.59 17.66 -6.44
CA LEU A 32 -1.32 18.34 -7.71
C LEU A 32 -0.51 19.60 -7.43
N ARG A 33 0.76 19.59 -7.83
CA ARG A 33 1.67 20.73 -7.77
C ARG A 33 1.53 21.55 -9.05
N VAL A 34 1.36 22.85 -8.86
CA VAL A 34 1.35 23.82 -9.96
C VAL A 34 2.67 24.57 -9.92
N GLU A 35 3.60 24.11 -10.75
CA GLU A 35 4.86 24.81 -10.99
C GLU A 35 4.53 26.09 -11.78
N GLY A 36 4.87 27.24 -11.22
CA GLY A 36 4.52 28.50 -11.84
C GLY A 36 5.29 28.67 -13.15
N GLY A 37 4.63 28.42 -14.28
CA GLY A 37 5.21 28.56 -15.61
C GLY A 37 6.01 29.85 -15.78
N LEU A 38 7.30 29.69 -16.11
CA LEU A 38 8.30 30.70 -16.44
C LEU A 38 7.94 31.49 -17.73
N ILE A 39 6.66 31.69 -18.02
CA ILE A 39 6.15 32.29 -19.27
C ILE A 39 6.55 33.75 -19.41
N LEU A 40 6.71 34.47 -18.29
CA LEU A 40 7.30 35.81 -18.30
C LEU A 40 8.76 35.78 -18.79
N SER A 41 9.48 34.68 -18.57
CA SER A 41 10.82 34.49 -19.15
C SER A 41 10.75 34.12 -20.62
N THR A 42 9.85 33.23 -21.07
CA THR A 42 9.79 32.78 -22.47
C THR A 42 9.37 33.91 -23.42
N GLY A 43 8.42 34.76 -23.03
CA GLY A 43 8.04 35.94 -23.81
C GLY A 43 9.17 36.97 -23.92
N TRP A 44 9.93 37.18 -22.82
CA TRP A 44 11.10 38.07 -22.80
C TRP A 44 12.26 37.49 -23.61
N THR A 45 12.54 36.19 -23.50
CA THR A 45 13.62 35.51 -24.23
C THR A 45 13.35 35.43 -25.73
N LEU A 46 12.11 35.16 -26.16
CA LEU A 46 11.73 35.18 -27.57
C LEU A 46 11.83 36.59 -28.14
N SER A 47 11.30 37.60 -27.43
CA SER A 47 11.35 38.99 -27.88
C SER A 47 12.79 39.51 -27.96
N SER A 48 13.64 39.18 -26.98
CA SER A 48 15.05 39.55 -26.99
C SER A 48 15.85 38.78 -28.05
N ALA A 49 15.49 37.52 -28.33
CA ALA A 49 16.11 36.75 -29.42
C ALA A 49 15.76 37.32 -30.80
N PHE A 50 14.48 37.60 -31.07
CA PHE A 50 14.07 38.23 -32.33
C PHE A 50 14.66 39.64 -32.49
N ALA A 51 14.61 40.47 -31.45
CA ALA A 51 15.23 41.80 -31.47
C ALA A 51 16.75 41.71 -31.63
N GLY A 52 17.40 40.73 -30.99
CA GLY A 52 18.82 40.46 -31.10
C GLY A 52 19.22 40.08 -32.52
N ILE A 53 18.52 39.12 -33.14
CA ILE A 53 18.73 38.71 -34.53
C ILE A 53 18.47 39.87 -35.50
N ALA A 54 17.38 40.61 -35.34
CA ALA A 54 17.09 41.77 -36.18
C ALA A 54 18.16 42.86 -36.06
N SER A 55 18.67 43.11 -34.85
CA SER A 55 19.76 44.07 -34.60
C SER A 55 21.08 43.58 -35.22
N LEU A 56 21.40 42.29 -35.14
CA LEU A 56 22.56 41.70 -35.81
C LEU A 56 22.47 41.80 -37.33
N LEU A 57 21.32 41.49 -37.93
CA LEU A 57 21.09 41.60 -39.37
C LEU A 57 21.19 43.06 -39.84
N THR A 58 20.63 44.00 -39.09
CA THR A 58 20.74 45.44 -39.38
C THR A 58 22.19 45.91 -39.31
N GLY A 59 22.93 45.47 -38.29
CA GLY A 59 24.35 45.77 -38.15
C GLY A 59 25.21 45.15 -39.25
N ALA A 60 24.90 43.92 -39.68
CA ALA A 60 25.56 43.28 -40.80
C ALA A 60 25.36 44.05 -42.12
N VAL A 61 24.12 44.47 -42.43
CA VAL A 61 23.82 45.29 -43.61
C VAL A 61 24.57 46.61 -43.57
N LEU A 62 24.54 47.31 -42.43
CA LEU A 62 25.27 48.58 -42.25
C LEU A 62 26.80 48.42 -42.34
N SER A 63 27.34 47.23 -42.06
CA SER A 63 28.76 46.95 -42.24
C SER A 63 29.19 46.86 -43.71
N PHE A 64 28.25 46.63 -44.64
CA PHE A 64 28.51 46.58 -46.08
C PHE A 64 28.13 47.87 -46.80
N THR A 65 27.16 48.63 -46.29
CA THR A 65 26.58 49.78 -47.00
C THR A 65 26.66 51.12 -46.26
N GLY A 66 27.08 51.13 -45.00
CA GLY A 66 27.04 52.30 -44.12
C GLY A 66 28.40 53.01 -43.95
N PRO A 67 28.41 54.22 -43.36
CA PRO A 67 29.63 54.93 -42.99
C PRO A 67 30.40 54.18 -41.91
N ASP A 68 31.73 54.30 -41.92
CA ASP A 68 32.62 53.67 -40.94
C ASP A 68 32.15 53.93 -39.49
N GLY A 69 32.00 52.85 -38.73
CA GLY A 69 31.63 52.89 -37.30
C GLY A 69 30.14 52.69 -36.98
N TRP A 70 29.23 52.82 -37.94
CA TRP A 70 27.77 52.75 -37.67
C TRP A 70 27.24 51.32 -37.43
N ALA A 71 27.96 50.30 -37.87
CA ALA A 71 27.60 48.89 -37.64
C ALA A 71 27.86 48.42 -36.19
N SER A 72 28.75 49.10 -35.46
CA SER A 72 29.24 48.66 -34.15
C SER A 72 28.14 48.60 -33.07
N PHE A 73 27.29 49.63 -33.02
CA PHE A 73 26.17 49.73 -32.07
C PHE A 73 25.11 48.63 -32.24
N PRO A 74 24.51 48.43 -33.43
CA PRO A 74 23.48 47.40 -33.63
C PRO A 74 24.02 45.97 -33.46
N LEU A 75 25.29 45.71 -33.84
CA LEU A 75 25.95 44.43 -33.61
C LEU A 75 26.15 44.15 -32.12
N ALA A 76 26.67 45.13 -31.36
CA ALA A 76 26.87 45.00 -29.91
C ALA A 76 25.53 44.81 -29.17
N ALA A 77 24.50 45.59 -29.53
CA ALA A 77 23.16 45.44 -28.99
C ALA A 77 22.57 44.06 -29.28
N GLY A 78 22.79 43.53 -30.50
CA GLY A 78 22.33 42.20 -30.89
C GLY A 78 22.96 41.07 -30.07
N VAL A 79 24.28 41.14 -29.82
CA VAL A 79 24.99 40.18 -28.96
C VAL A 79 24.49 40.24 -27.52
N VAL A 80 24.31 41.44 -26.97
CA VAL A 80 23.81 41.61 -25.59
C VAL A 80 22.39 41.05 -25.43
N LEU A 81 21.51 41.31 -26.40
CA LEU A 81 20.12 40.83 -26.37
C LEU A 81 20.01 39.30 -26.49
N LEU A 82 20.98 38.65 -27.14
CA LEU A 82 21.07 37.18 -27.20
C LEU A 82 21.77 36.57 -25.98
N ALA A 83 22.74 37.27 -25.38
CA ALA A 83 23.48 36.80 -24.21
C ALA A 83 22.66 36.88 -22.91
N LEU A 84 21.77 37.88 -22.78
CA LEU A 84 20.95 38.09 -21.59
C LEU A 84 20.03 36.89 -21.25
N PRO A 85 19.27 36.31 -22.21
CA PRO A 85 18.51 35.08 -22.00
C PRO A 85 19.38 33.89 -21.59
N ALA A 86 20.53 33.72 -22.25
CA ALA A 86 21.44 32.61 -21.97
C ALA A 86 22.01 32.72 -20.55
N LEU A 87 22.39 33.92 -20.10
CA LEU A 87 22.83 34.19 -18.73
C LEU A 87 21.70 34.02 -17.71
N TYR A 88 20.47 34.37 -18.06
CA TYR A 88 19.29 34.16 -17.21
C TYR A 88 18.99 32.66 -17.01
N VAL A 89 19.03 31.86 -18.08
CA VAL A 89 18.89 30.38 -18.01
C VAL A 89 20.04 29.76 -17.21
N LEU A 90 21.27 30.25 -17.41
CA LEU A 90 22.43 29.81 -16.63
C LEU A 90 22.25 30.15 -15.14
N ALA A 91 21.74 31.32 -14.81
CA ALA A 91 21.45 31.70 -13.43
C ALA A 91 20.39 30.79 -12.80
N LEU A 92 19.27 30.52 -13.49
CA LEU A 92 18.25 29.58 -13.03
C LEU A 92 18.81 28.18 -12.76
N ARG A 93 19.78 27.73 -13.57
CA ARG A 93 20.43 26.41 -13.42
C ARG A 93 21.38 26.32 -12.21
N PHE A 94 22.01 27.43 -11.81
CA PHE A 94 23.04 27.44 -10.76
C PHE A 94 22.64 28.19 -9.48
N THR A 95 21.43 28.73 -9.40
CA THR A 95 20.90 29.34 -8.17
C THR A 95 19.55 28.72 -7.80
N PRO A 96 19.29 28.49 -6.49
CA PRO A 96 18.01 27.96 -6.02
C PRO A 96 16.94 29.07 -5.99
N LEU A 97 16.73 29.74 -7.12
CA LEU A 97 15.66 30.70 -7.35
C LEU A 97 14.23 30.10 -7.30
N PRO A 98 13.98 28.77 -7.45
CA PRO A 98 12.64 28.19 -7.24
C PRO A 98 12.06 28.50 -5.85
N ARG A 99 12.90 28.69 -4.82
CA ARG A 99 12.46 29.13 -3.48
C ARG A 99 11.78 30.51 -3.43
N LEU A 100 11.87 31.31 -4.50
CA LEU A 100 11.23 32.63 -4.58
C LEU A 100 9.79 32.58 -5.14
N TRP A 101 9.41 31.49 -5.81
CA TRP A 101 8.07 31.28 -6.33
C TRP A 101 7.46 30.06 -5.65
N PRO A 102 6.77 30.25 -4.51
CA PRO A 102 6.19 29.15 -3.78
C PRO A 102 5.21 28.38 -4.66
N ASP A 103 5.29 27.06 -4.60
CA ASP A 103 4.38 26.18 -5.31
C ASP A 103 2.97 26.32 -4.77
N LEU A 104 2.01 26.08 -5.66
CA LEU A 104 0.62 25.98 -5.27
C LEU A 104 0.31 24.50 -5.35
N GLU A 105 -0.08 23.95 -4.21
CA GLU A 105 -0.37 22.54 -4.05
C GLU A 105 -1.86 22.40 -3.84
N VAL A 106 -2.52 21.60 -4.69
CA VAL A 106 -3.87 21.14 -4.42
C VAL A 106 -3.75 19.81 -3.70
N ARG A 107 -4.12 19.80 -2.42
CA ARG A 107 -4.03 18.63 -1.55
C ARG A 107 -5.41 17.99 -1.46
N PHE A 108 -5.58 16.84 -2.12
CA PHE A 108 -6.91 16.23 -2.25
C PHE A 108 -7.36 15.51 -0.98
N ALA A 109 -6.44 15.00 -0.16
CA ALA A 109 -6.74 14.36 1.11
C ALA A 109 -7.39 15.35 2.10
N GLU A 110 -6.82 16.54 2.25
CA GLU A 110 -7.35 17.61 3.11
C GLU A 110 -8.40 18.48 2.40
N GLN A 111 -8.61 18.27 1.10
CA GLN A 111 -9.49 19.08 0.24
C GLN A 111 -9.20 20.58 0.34
N GLU A 112 -7.93 20.95 0.22
CA GLU A 112 -7.48 22.34 0.32
C GLU A 112 -6.44 22.70 -0.75
N ILE A 113 -6.32 23.99 -1.03
CA ILE A 113 -5.22 24.57 -1.79
C ILE A 113 -4.24 25.18 -0.78
N ALA A 114 -3.02 24.63 -0.75
CA ALA A 114 -1.91 25.16 0.01
C ALA A 114 -1.09 26.11 -0.88
N TYR A 115 -0.93 27.35 -0.40
CA TYR A 115 -0.09 28.34 -1.07
C TYR A 115 0.59 29.21 -0.02
N ARG A 116 1.92 29.10 0.10
CA ARG A 116 2.69 29.72 1.19
C ARG A 116 2.18 29.22 2.55
N ASP A 117 1.89 30.16 3.47
CA ASP A 117 1.34 29.89 4.79
C ASP A 117 -0.20 29.82 4.80
N GLU A 118 -0.85 30.06 3.66
CA GLU A 118 -2.31 30.02 3.55
C GLU A 118 -2.79 28.61 3.18
N ARG A 119 -3.94 28.25 3.73
CA ARG A 119 -4.69 27.03 3.43
C ARG A 119 -6.11 27.42 3.08
N ILE A 120 -6.53 27.12 1.85
CA ILE A 120 -7.82 27.53 1.31
C ILE A 120 -8.64 26.27 1.06
N PRO A 121 -9.73 26.03 1.81
CA PRO A 121 -10.61 24.90 1.53
C PRO A 121 -11.13 24.93 0.08
N LEU A 122 -11.18 23.79 -0.59
CA LEU A 122 -11.72 23.69 -1.96
C LEU A 122 -13.16 24.19 -2.03
N SER A 123 -13.92 24.05 -0.94
CA SER A 123 -15.30 24.56 -0.79
C SER A 123 -15.41 26.08 -0.83
N ASP A 124 -14.33 26.83 -0.59
CA ASP A 124 -14.26 28.29 -0.68
C ASP A 124 -13.84 28.77 -2.07
N VAL A 125 -13.33 27.87 -2.92
CA VAL A 125 -12.99 28.19 -4.29
C VAL A 125 -14.27 28.31 -5.13
N ARG A 126 -14.30 29.32 -6.00
CA ARG A 126 -15.42 29.65 -6.90
C ARG A 126 -14.88 29.77 -8.31
N ALA A 127 -15.73 29.50 -9.31
CA ALA A 127 -15.34 29.59 -10.72
C ALA A 127 -14.77 30.97 -11.09
N GLU A 128 -15.26 32.04 -10.45
CA GLU A 128 -14.78 33.42 -10.63
C GLU A 128 -13.34 33.66 -10.15
N HIS A 129 -12.81 32.78 -9.29
CA HIS A 129 -11.40 32.85 -8.86
C HIS A 129 -10.46 32.35 -9.97
N LEU A 130 -10.92 31.55 -10.93
CA LEU A 130 -10.13 31.12 -12.08
C LEU A 130 -10.32 32.11 -13.23
N VAL A 131 -9.35 33.02 -13.36
CA VAL A 131 -9.43 34.14 -14.31
C VAL A 131 -8.45 33.94 -15.46
N ARG A 132 -8.98 33.80 -16.68
CA ARG A 132 -8.21 33.85 -17.91
C ARG A 132 -7.97 35.29 -18.33
N LYS A 133 -6.71 35.67 -18.48
CA LYS A 133 -6.31 36.94 -19.09
C LYS A 133 -5.86 36.68 -20.53
N ARG A 134 -6.58 37.27 -21.48
CA ARG A 134 -6.25 37.16 -22.89
C ARG A 134 -5.21 38.20 -23.29
N GLY A 135 -4.09 37.75 -23.82
CA GLY A 135 -3.03 38.61 -24.34
C GLY A 135 -2.99 38.59 -25.86
N ARG A 136 -2.12 39.43 -26.45
CA ARG A 136 -1.98 39.48 -27.91
C ARG A 136 -1.32 38.22 -28.49
N PHE A 137 -0.48 37.57 -27.71
CA PHE A 137 0.30 36.39 -28.12
C PHE A 137 0.17 35.22 -27.15
N PHE A 138 -0.13 35.50 -25.89
CA PHE A 138 -0.21 34.52 -24.81
C PHE A 138 -1.46 34.78 -23.97
N ASP A 139 -2.15 33.70 -23.62
CA ASP A 139 -3.22 33.68 -22.65
C ASP A 139 -2.70 33.09 -21.35
N THR A 140 -3.15 33.63 -20.21
CA THR A 140 -2.66 33.19 -18.90
C THR A 140 -3.82 32.94 -17.96
N LEU A 141 -3.84 31.74 -17.37
CA LEU A 141 -4.82 31.34 -16.37
C LEU A 141 -4.28 31.67 -14.98
N HIS A 142 -5.09 32.32 -14.15
CA HIS A 142 -4.70 32.73 -12.81
C HIS A 142 -5.71 32.25 -11.77
N LEU A 143 -5.21 31.83 -10.61
CA LEU A 143 -6.00 31.80 -9.38
C LEU A 143 -5.98 33.20 -8.75
N ARG A 144 -7.16 33.77 -8.56
CA ARG A 144 -7.41 35.07 -7.93
C ARG A 144 -8.34 34.90 -6.74
N HIS A 145 -7.81 34.33 -5.68
CA HIS A 145 -8.44 34.27 -4.37
C HIS A 145 -7.96 35.45 -3.50
N PRO A 146 -8.74 35.92 -2.49
CA PRO A 146 -8.27 36.89 -1.52
C PRO A 146 -6.97 36.47 -0.80
N GLN A 147 -6.83 35.17 -0.51
CA GLN A 147 -5.66 34.60 0.20
C GLN A 147 -4.58 34.04 -0.75
N ALA A 148 -4.91 33.71 -2.00
CA ALA A 148 -3.93 33.18 -2.95
C ALA A 148 -4.06 33.84 -4.32
N ARG A 149 -2.95 34.39 -4.81
CA ARG A 149 -2.83 34.94 -6.16
C ARG A 149 -1.62 34.34 -6.84
N LYS A 150 -1.86 33.52 -7.86
CA LYS A 150 -0.81 32.85 -8.63
C LYS A 150 -1.26 32.64 -10.07
N GLN A 151 -0.33 32.74 -11.01
CA GLN A 151 -0.53 32.28 -12.38
C GLN A 151 -0.41 30.75 -12.36
N LEU A 152 -1.43 30.06 -12.85
CA LEU A 152 -1.50 28.60 -12.86
C LEU A 152 -0.91 28.02 -14.13
N ALA A 153 -1.24 28.62 -15.28
CA ALA A 153 -0.86 28.10 -16.59
C ALA A 153 -0.74 29.24 -17.59
N GLY A 154 -0.04 29.01 -18.70
CA GLY A 154 -0.23 29.85 -19.89
C GLY A 154 -0.15 29.10 -21.20
N PHE A 155 -0.79 29.71 -22.19
CA PHE A 155 -1.10 29.13 -23.47
C PHE A 155 -0.74 30.13 -24.57
N PHE A 156 -0.35 29.65 -25.75
CA PHE A 156 -0.27 30.49 -26.94
C PHE A 156 -1.68 30.88 -27.41
N ALA A 157 -1.80 32.01 -28.13
CA ALA A 157 -3.08 32.42 -28.73
C ALA A 157 -3.68 31.35 -29.69
N THR A 158 -2.84 30.48 -30.27
CA THR A 158 -3.27 29.36 -31.12
C THR A 158 -3.88 28.20 -30.35
N GLU A 159 -3.69 28.13 -29.04
CA GLU A 159 -4.10 27.05 -28.14
C GLU A 159 -5.42 27.38 -27.41
N GLU A 160 -6.22 28.34 -27.91
CA GLU A 160 -7.43 28.82 -27.25
C GLU A 160 -8.40 27.70 -26.83
N ARG A 161 -8.55 26.66 -27.67
CA ARG A 161 -9.41 25.51 -27.35
C ARG A 161 -8.88 24.68 -26.18
N ALA A 162 -7.58 24.39 -26.17
CA ALA A 162 -6.93 23.66 -25.09
C ALA A 162 -7.01 24.47 -23.78
N ALA A 163 -6.80 25.79 -23.84
CA ALA A 163 -6.93 26.67 -22.69
C ALA A 163 -8.36 26.68 -22.09
N ASP A 164 -9.40 26.72 -22.94
CA ASP A 164 -10.79 26.67 -22.48
C ASP A 164 -11.16 25.31 -21.89
N GLU A 165 -10.70 24.22 -22.51
CA GLU A 165 -10.90 22.87 -22.03
C GLU A 165 -10.19 22.63 -20.70
N PHE A 166 -8.91 23.02 -20.60
CA PHE A 166 -8.13 22.95 -19.38
C PHE A 166 -8.77 23.74 -18.23
N GLN A 167 -9.18 24.99 -18.46
CA GLN A 167 -9.83 25.79 -17.42
C GLN A 167 -11.13 25.12 -16.92
N ARG A 168 -11.91 24.53 -17.83
CA ARG A 168 -13.14 23.81 -17.48
C ARG A 168 -12.83 22.58 -16.62
N LEU A 169 -11.87 21.76 -17.04
CA LEU A 169 -11.48 20.52 -16.34
C LEU A 169 -10.85 20.82 -14.98
N LEU A 170 -9.99 21.84 -14.89
CA LEU A 170 -9.41 22.29 -13.63
C LEU A 170 -10.50 22.76 -12.66
N TRP A 171 -11.51 23.50 -13.14
CA TRP A 171 -12.64 23.88 -12.30
C TRP A 171 -13.47 22.67 -11.85
N GLU A 172 -13.71 21.72 -12.75
CA GLU A 172 -14.43 20.48 -12.43
C GLU A 172 -13.71 19.69 -11.31
N LEU A 173 -12.40 19.50 -11.45
CA LEU A 173 -11.54 18.85 -10.46
C LEU A 173 -11.55 19.59 -9.10
N LEU A 174 -11.42 20.92 -9.09
CA LEU A 174 -11.41 21.70 -7.84
C LEU A 174 -12.78 21.78 -7.16
N SER A 175 -13.87 21.82 -7.94
CA SER A 175 -15.21 22.00 -7.38
C SER A 175 -15.86 20.70 -6.91
N LYS A 176 -15.56 19.59 -7.58
CA LYS A 176 -16.07 18.25 -7.28
C LYS A 176 -15.02 17.20 -7.64
N PRO A 177 -13.96 17.07 -6.83
CA PRO A 177 -12.95 16.05 -7.06
C PRO A 177 -13.56 14.65 -6.89
N ASP A 178 -13.36 13.80 -7.89
CA ASP A 178 -13.52 12.36 -7.76
C ASP A 178 -12.27 11.82 -7.07
N LEU A 179 -12.30 11.82 -5.74
CA LEU A 179 -11.17 11.42 -4.91
C LEU A 179 -10.69 10.00 -5.20
N ASN A 180 -11.60 9.10 -5.58
CA ASN A 180 -11.24 7.73 -5.93
C ASN A 180 -10.34 7.76 -7.17
N ALA A 181 -10.81 8.41 -8.25
CA ALA A 181 -10.05 8.54 -9.48
C ALA A 181 -8.72 9.29 -9.30
N VAL A 182 -8.66 10.25 -8.37
CA VAL A 182 -7.44 10.98 -8.02
C VAL A 182 -6.43 10.07 -7.32
N PHE A 183 -6.84 9.34 -6.28
CA PHE A 183 -5.95 8.48 -5.50
C PHE A 183 -5.61 7.15 -6.18
N THR A 184 -6.32 6.80 -7.25
CA THR A 184 -5.95 5.67 -8.12
C THR A 184 -5.26 6.12 -9.42
N TYR A 185 -4.98 7.41 -9.57
CA TYR A 185 -4.27 7.92 -10.74
C TYR A 185 -2.89 7.27 -10.86
N GLY A 186 -2.50 6.84 -12.07
CA GLY A 186 -1.23 6.16 -12.31
C GLY A 186 -1.15 4.71 -11.80
N SER A 187 -2.18 4.22 -11.10
CA SER A 187 -2.17 2.86 -10.55
C SER A 187 -2.54 1.80 -11.60
N ASP A 188 -1.74 0.74 -11.68
CA ASP A 188 -2.02 -0.42 -12.54
C ASP A 188 -3.07 -1.38 -11.96
N LEU A 189 -3.53 -1.14 -10.72
CA LEU A 189 -4.47 -2.04 -10.06
C LEU A 189 -5.92 -1.79 -10.48
N THR A 190 -6.59 -2.85 -10.93
CA THR A 190 -8.05 -2.88 -11.07
C THR A 190 -8.75 -2.80 -9.71
N PRO A 191 -10.06 -2.49 -9.66
CA PRO A 191 -10.82 -2.51 -8.41
C PRO A 191 -10.75 -3.86 -7.68
N VAL A 192 -10.84 -4.99 -8.38
CA VAL A 192 -10.78 -6.31 -7.73
C VAL A 192 -9.38 -6.62 -7.21
N GLN A 193 -8.33 -6.28 -7.97
CA GLN A 193 -6.95 -6.41 -7.49
C GLN A 193 -6.70 -5.55 -6.25
N ARG A 194 -7.19 -4.31 -6.23
CA ARG A 194 -7.09 -3.43 -5.05
C ARG A 194 -7.81 -4.00 -3.83
N TRP A 195 -8.97 -4.63 -4.03
CA TRP A 195 -9.67 -5.33 -2.95
C TRP A 195 -8.83 -6.49 -2.39
N ILE A 196 -8.22 -7.30 -3.27
CA ILE A 196 -7.31 -8.40 -2.88
C ILE A 196 -6.13 -7.86 -2.05
N ILE A 197 -5.48 -6.79 -2.50
CA ILE A 197 -4.41 -6.14 -1.74
C ILE A 197 -4.91 -5.62 -0.40
N GLY A 198 -6.12 -5.04 -0.36
CA GLY A 198 -6.77 -4.58 0.87
C GLY A 198 -6.96 -5.68 1.90
N ALA A 199 -7.30 -6.90 1.48
CA ALA A 199 -7.43 -8.04 2.40
C ALA A 199 -6.08 -8.48 3.00
N ALA A 200 -4.98 -8.32 2.25
CA ALA A 200 -3.62 -8.61 2.70
C ALA A 200 -2.96 -7.45 3.48
N ALA A 201 -3.52 -6.25 3.38
CA ALA A 201 -2.90 -5.01 3.83
C ALA A 201 -2.44 -5.00 5.30
N PRO A 202 -3.18 -5.59 6.28
CA PRO A 202 -2.71 -5.65 7.66
C PRO A 202 -1.37 -6.36 7.84
N TYR A 203 -1.10 -7.41 7.04
CA TYR A 203 0.16 -8.15 7.10
C TYR A 203 1.22 -7.57 6.16
N GLY A 204 0.81 -6.97 5.04
CA GLY A 204 1.75 -6.29 4.14
C GLY A 204 2.36 -5.04 4.78
N ALA A 205 1.51 -4.14 5.27
CA ALA A 205 1.95 -2.84 5.77
C ALA A 205 2.76 -2.95 7.08
N ILE A 206 2.47 -3.93 7.95
CA ILE A 206 3.27 -4.11 9.19
C ILE A 206 4.71 -4.55 8.87
N ASN A 207 4.91 -5.21 7.72
CA ASN A 207 6.22 -5.61 7.22
C ASN A 207 6.84 -4.55 6.29
N GLY A 208 6.27 -3.34 6.23
CA GLY A 208 6.81 -2.22 5.47
C GLY A 208 6.48 -2.22 3.97
N PHE A 209 5.61 -3.10 3.49
CA PHE A 209 5.24 -3.13 2.08
C PHE A 209 4.11 -2.15 1.75
N ARG A 210 4.22 -1.50 0.59
CA ARG A 210 3.14 -0.66 0.06
C ARG A 210 1.88 -1.48 -0.26
N VAL A 211 0.72 -0.84 -0.14
CA VAL A 211 -0.62 -1.45 -0.27
C VAL A 211 -1.38 -0.98 -1.52
N ASP A 212 -0.63 -0.50 -2.51
CA ASP A 212 -1.12 0.10 -3.77
C ASP A 212 -0.67 -0.67 -5.02
N ARG A 213 0.02 -1.81 -4.85
CA ARG A 213 0.66 -2.57 -5.94
C ARG A 213 0.82 -4.05 -5.61
N LEU A 214 0.98 -4.89 -6.64
CA LEU A 214 1.32 -6.31 -6.43
C LEU A 214 2.78 -6.50 -6.02
N GLY A 215 3.69 -5.96 -6.84
CA GLY A 215 5.13 -6.14 -6.74
C GLY A 215 5.82 -5.01 -5.97
N THR A 216 7.02 -4.67 -6.41
CA THR A 216 7.92 -3.74 -5.71
C THR A 216 7.64 -2.27 -6.04
N ALA A 217 8.28 -1.36 -5.30
CA ALA A 217 8.45 0.03 -5.68
C ALA A 217 9.01 0.19 -7.12
N PRO A 218 8.75 1.32 -7.80
CA PRO A 218 9.14 1.51 -9.19
C PRO A 218 10.60 1.96 -9.33
N ALA A 219 11.14 2.67 -8.34
CA ALA A 219 12.53 3.07 -8.28
C ALA A 219 13.43 1.87 -7.96
N GLU A 220 14.50 1.66 -8.73
CA GLU A 220 15.33 0.45 -8.65
C GLU A 220 15.91 0.19 -7.25
N ASP A 221 16.35 1.24 -6.55
CA ASP A 221 16.93 1.12 -5.21
C ASP A 221 15.89 0.65 -4.17
N GLU A 222 14.69 1.22 -4.23
CA GLU A 222 13.55 0.80 -3.38
C GLU A 222 13.08 -0.60 -3.77
N ALA A 223 13.01 -0.90 -5.07
CA ALA A 223 12.66 -2.22 -5.58
C ALA A 223 13.61 -3.30 -5.07
N ALA A 224 14.92 -3.01 -5.08
CA ALA A 224 15.93 -3.90 -4.53
C ALA A 224 15.83 -4.04 -3.00
N SER A 225 15.33 -3.02 -2.28
CA SER A 225 15.00 -3.14 -0.87
C SER A 225 13.82 -4.08 -0.65
N ASP A 226 12.71 -3.86 -1.36
CA ASP A 226 11.51 -4.69 -1.27
C ASP A 226 11.81 -6.17 -1.57
N ARG A 227 12.60 -6.45 -2.61
CA ARG A 227 13.01 -7.82 -2.95
C ARG A 227 13.80 -8.49 -1.83
N ARG A 228 14.71 -7.77 -1.18
CA ARG A 228 15.49 -8.30 -0.06
C ARG A 228 14.59 -8.58 1.14
N THR A 229 13.76 -7.62 1.54
CA THR A 229 12.82 -7.81 2.64
C THR A 229 11.85 -8.97 2.37
N ALA A 230 11.32 -9.09 1.14
CA ALA A 230 10.47 -10.21 0.75
C ALA A 230 11.22 -11.55 0.81
N GLN A 231 12.49 -11.58 0.38
CA GLN A 231 13.30 -12.79 0.43
C GLN A 231 13.62 -13.21 1.87
N ASP A 232 14.00 -12.27 2.74
CA ASP A 232 14.27 -12.52 4.15
C ASP A 232 13.00 -13.03 4.85
N LEU A 233 11.86 -12.40 4.59
CA LEU A 233 10.57 -12.81 5.13
C LEU A 233 10.06 -14.12 4.56
N LEU A 234 10.50 -14.58 3.38
CA LEU A 234 10.18 -15.92 2.89
C LEU A 234 11.09 -16.97 3.55
N GLN A 235 12.34 -16.64 3.83
CA GLN A 235 13.32 -17.61 4.34
C GLN A 235 13.25 -17.81 5.85
N GLU A 236 13.26 -16.74 6.65
CA GLU A 236 13.37 -16.89 8.11
C GLU A 236 12.07 -17.39 8.76
N PRO A 237 10.91 -16.75 8.54
CA PRO A 237 9.65 -17.15 9.16
C PRO A 237 8.98 -18.35 8.48
N TRP A 238 9.13 -18.49 7.15
CA TRP A 238 8.41 -19.52 6.37
C TRP A 238 9.29 -20.68 5.90
N GLY A 239 10.62 -20.58 6.00
CA GLY A 239 11.52 -21.62 5.49
C GLY A 239 11.36 -21.86 3.99
N ALA A 240 10.88 -20.88 3.22
CA ALA A 240 10.65 -20.98 1.79
C ALA A 240 11.84 -20.40 1.02
N TYR A 241 12.60 -21.28 0.39
CA TYR A 241 13.78 -20.95 -0.42
C TYR A 241 13.54 -21.09 -1.92
N ASP A 242 12.43 -21.71 -2.31
CA ASP A 242 12.00 -21.90 -3.69
C ASP A 242 10.47 -21.88 -3.84
N LEU A 243 10.03 -21.99 -5.10
CA LEU A 243 8.62 -21.96 -5.48
C LEU A 243 7.82 -23.11 -4.85
N ASP A 244 8.38 -24.32 -4.78
CA ASP A 244 7.66 -25.49 -4.29
C ASP A 244 7.39 -25.36 -2.79
N GLN A 245 8.40 -24.89 -2.03
CA GLN A 245 8.27 -24.60 -0.60
C GLN A 245 7.31 -23.44 -0.33
N LEU A 246 7.34 -22.39 -1.14
CA LEU A 246 6.38 -21.29 -1.05
C LEU A 246 4.94 -21.80 -1.25
N LEU A 247 4.70 -22.60 -2.28
CA LEU A 247 3.37 -23.14 -2.57
C LEU A 247 2.91 -24.13 -1.48
N ALA A 248 3.83 -24.88 -0.88
CA ALA A 248 3.53 -25.74 0.26
C ALA A 248 3.10 -24.90 1.49
N ALA A 249 3.81 -23.83 1.80
CA ALA A 249 3.46 -22.91 2.89
C ALA A 249 2.10 -22.25 2.67
N VAL A 250 1.81 -21.78 1.44
CA VAL A 250 0.50 -21.24 1.09
C VAL A 250 -0.60 -22.30 1.23
N ASN A 251 -0.38 -23.51 0.75
CA ASN A 251 -1.37 -24.58 0.86
C ASN A 251 -1.68 -24.89 2.33
N TRP A 252 -0.65 -24.98 3.18
CA TRP A 252 -0.83 -25.17 4.62
C TRP A 252 -1.66 -24.05 5.25
N LEU A 253 -1.39 -22.78 4.94
CA LEU A 253 -2.20 -21.65 5.43
C LEU A 253 -3.66 -21.73 5.00
N VAL A 254 -3.92 -22.19 3.77
CA VAL A 254 -5.27 -22.27 3.22
C VAL A 254 -6.06 -23.42 3.83
N GLN A 255 -5.44 -24.58 4.08
CA GLN A 255 -6.11 -25.76 4.67
C GLN A 255 -6.23 -25.62 6.19
N ASP A 256 -5.10 -25.67 6.88
CA ASP A 256 -5.03 -25.77 8.34
C ASP A 256 -4.69 -24.40 8.93
N GLY A 257 -3.52 -23.88 8.55
CA GLY A 257 -2.95 -22.63 9.04
C GLY A 257 -2.70 -22.63 10.55
N HIS A 258 -2.33 -21.48 11.08
CA HIS A 258 -2.13 -21.32 12.52
C HIS A 258 -3.43 -21.48 13.30
N ARG A 259 -4.57 -21.27 12.63
CA ARG A 259 -5.90 -21.38 13.25
C ARG A 259 -6.34 -22.79 13.60
N ALA A 260 -5.61 -23.83 13.16
CA ALA A 260 -6.00 -25.23 13.34
C ALA A 260 -6.32 -25.56 14.80
N ASP A 261 -5.46 -25.12 15.73
CA ASP A 261 -5.59 -25.45 17.16
C ASP A 261 -6.57 -24.52 17.90
N PHE A 262 -6.95 -23.38 17.33
CA PHE A 262 -7.76 -22.38 18.02
C PHE A 262 -9.15 -22.90 18.41
N GLY A 263 -9.73 -23.79 17.61
CA GLY A 263 -11.01 -24.43 17.92
C GLY A 263 -10.94 -25.32 19.16
N GLN A 264 -9.90 -26.15 19.22
CA GLN A 264 -9.65 -27.06 20.33
C GLN A 264 -9.29 -26.29 21.61
N ASP A 265 -8.45 -25.26 21.50
CA ASP A 265 -8.10 -24.38 22.63
C ASP A 265 -9.35 -23.66 23.18
N ALA A 266 -10.24 -23.18 22.31
CA ALA A 266 -11.46 -22.53 22.75
C ALA A 266 -12.45 -23.49 23.42
N ALA A 267 -12.56 -24.72 22.91
CA ALA A 267 -13.38 -25.76 23.53
C ALA A 267 -12.85 -26.14 24.91
N LEU A 268 -11.53 -26.11 25.12
CA LEU A 268 -10.89 -26.33 26.40
C LEU A 268 -11.04 -25.13 27.36
N ALA A 269 -10.88 -23.91 26.86
CA ALA A 269 -11.08 -22.67 27.63
C ALA A 269 -12.53 -22.48 28.11
N ALA A 270 -13.51 -23.06 27.39
CA ALA A 270 -14.93 -23.05 27.76
C ALA A 270 -15.29 -23.97 28.94
N ARG A 271 -14.38 -24.85 29.38
CA ARG A 271 -14.66 -25.88 30.39
C ARG A 271 -14.61 -25.32 31.82
N PRO A 272 -15.14 -26.06 32.81
CA PRO A 272 -15.04 -25.69 34.22
C PRO A 272 -13.59 -25.43 34.64
N GLU A 273 -13.41 -24.50 35.58
CA GLU A 273 -12.08 -24.10 36.07
C GLU A 273 -11.26 -25.27 36.63
N GLU A 274 -11.92 -26.28 37.21
CA GLU A 274 -11.29 -27.50 37.72
C GLU A 274 -10.61 -28.30 36.60
N GLU A 275 -11.30 -28.49 35.46
CA GLU A 275 -10.74 -29.22 34.29
C GLU A 275 -9.60 -28.44 33.65
N LYS A 276 -9.73 -27.11 33.52
CA LYS A 276 -8.67 -26.25 32.99
C LYS A 276 -7.42 -26.26 33.88
N ALA A 277 -7.61 -26.20 35.20
CA ALA A 277 -6.52 -26.26 36.16
C ALA A 277 -5.82 -27.63 36.14
N GLU A 278 -6.58 -28.72 35.97
CA GLU A 278 -6.04 -30.06 35.79
C GLU A 278 -5.24 -30.19 34.49
N TYR A 279 -5.79 -29.70 33.38
CA TYR A 279 -5.07 -29.64 32.10
C TYR A 279 -3.76 -28.88 32.22
N ALA A 280 -3.80 -27.68 32.80
CA ALA A 280 -2.61 -26.84 32.96
C ALA A 280 -1.56 -27.44 33.87
N ARG A 281 -1.97 -28.23 34.87
CA ARG A 281 -1.04 -28.99 35.72
C ARG A 281 -0.39 -30.12 34.92
N LEU A 282 -1.17 -30.91 34.19
CA LEU A 282 -0.68 -32.05 33.42
C LEU A 282 0.23 -31.59 32.26
N LEU A 283 -0.13 -30.52 31.57
CA LEU A 283 0.67 -30.00 30.46
C LEU A 283 2.06 -29.55 30.93
N ARG A 284 2.13 -28.79 32.04
CA ARG A 284 3.42 -28.41 32.66
C ARG A 284 4.21 -29.63 33.16
N GLU A 285 3.54 -30.61 33.75
CA GLU A 285 4.20 -31.83 34.24
C GLU A 285 4.82 -32.64 33.08
N VAL A 286 4.08 -32.81 31.98
CA VAL A 286 4.55 -33.50 30.78
C VAL A 286 5.67 -32.71 30.10
N ASP A 287 5.51 -31.39 29.94
CA ASP A 287 6.55 -30.50 29.40
C ASP A 287 7.85 -30.56 30.22
N GLU A 288 7.77 -30.52 31.56
CA GLU A 288 8.94 -30.67 32.43
C GLU A 288 9.62 -32.04 32.27
N LEU A 289 8.87 -33.11 32.01
CA LEU A 289 9.43 -34.44 31.76
C LEU A 289 10.15 -34.48 30.41
N ILE A 290 9.56 -33.91 29.36
CA ILE A 290 10.16 -33.79 28.02
C ILE A 290 11.44 -32.96 28.10
N ALA A 291 11.40 -31.79 28.74
CA ALA A 291 12.54 -30.90 28.91
C ALA A 291 13.72 -31.52 29.68
N ARG A 292 13.44 -32.51 30.55
CA ARG A 292 14.46 -33.27 31.30
C ARG A 292 14.84 -34.60 30.64
N ASP A 293 14.34 -34.88 29.44
CA ASP A 293 14.55 -36.13 28.70
C ASP A 293 14.15 -37.38 29.52
N ARG A 294 13.03 -37.28 30.26
CA ARG A 294 12.52 -38.34 31.15
C ARG A 294 11.31 -39.03 30.54
N MET A 295 11.55 -39.92 29.58
CA MET A 295 10.50 -40.69 28.87
C MET A 295 10.10 -42.02 29.55
N GLU A 296 10.72 -42.35 30.68
CA GLU A 296 10.39 -43.53 31.50
C GLU A 296 9.14 -43.28 32.38
N PRO A 297 8.50 -44.33 32.95
CA PRO A 297 7.36 -44.16 33.84
C PRO A 297 7.61 -43.10 34.94
N PRO A 298 6.66 -42.17 35.16
CA PRO A 298 5.26 -42.19 34.71
C PRO A 298 4.96 -41.41 33.41
N PHE A 299 5.95 -41.15 32.54
CA PHE A 299 5.76 -40.27 31.37
C PHE A 299 4.54 -40.61 30.50
N VAL A 300 4.46 -41.85 30.01
CA VAL A 300 3.34 -42.29 29.16
C VAL A 300 2.00 -42.22 29.89
N GLU A 301 1.99 -42.49 31.19
CA GLU A 301 0.78 -42.42 32.03
C GLU A 301 0.28 -40.98 32.14
N ARG A 302 1.19 -40.02 32.38
CA ARG A 302 0.87 -38.58 32.42
C ARG A 302 0.45 -38.04 31.07
N LEU A 303 1.07 -38.49 29.98
CA LEU A 303 0.67 -38.10 28.63
C LEU A 303 -0.73 -38.62 28.29
N ILE A 304 -1.05 -39.86 28.67
CA ILE A 304 -2.41 -40.41 28.52
C ILE A 304 -3.43 -39.60 29.33
N GLU A 305 -3.12 -39.23 30.58
CA GLU A 305 -3.97 -38.36 31.39
C GLU A 305 -4.17 -36.99 30.74
N LEU A 306 -3.09 -36.36 30.25
CA LEU A 306 -3.14 -35.08 29.54
C LEU A 306 -4.07 -35.15 28.32
N VAL A 307 -3.92 -36.19 27.50
CA VAL A 307 -4.74 -36.41 26.30
C VAL A 307 -6.21 -36.61 26.68
N LYS A 308 -6.51 -37.38 27.73
CA LYS A 308 -7.89 -37.55 28.19
C LYS A 308 -8.52 -36.22 28.58
N VAL A 309 -7.80 -35.39 29.34
CA VAL A 309 -8.30 -34.08 29.74
C VAL A 309 -8.41 -33.15 28.53
N ARG A 310 -7.43 -33.13 27.60
CA ARG A 310 -7.48 -32.30 26.38
C ARG A 310 -8.75 -32.55 25.58
N TYR A 311 -9.06 -33.79 25.26
CA TYR A 311 -10.16 -34.14 24.36
C TYR A 311 -11.50 -34.43 25.08
N GLY A 312 -11.52 -34.40 26.41
CA GLY A 312 -12.75 -34.47 27.20
C GLY A 312 -13.54 -35.76 26.95
N VAL A 313 -14.76 -35.65 26.44
CA VAL A 313 -15.70 -36.79 26.26
C VAL A 313 -15.12 -37.88 25.36
N VAL A 314 -14.39 -37.51 24.30
CA VAL A 314 -13.74 -38.46 23.37
C VAL A 314 -12.30 -38.79 23.79
N GLY A 315 -11.83 -38.29 24.94
CA GLY A 315 -10.44 -38.45 25.38
C GLY A 315 -10.00 -39.90 25.60
N GLU A 316 -10.91 -40.82 25.90
CA GLU A 316 -10.59 -42.26 25.96
C GLU A 316 -10.27 -42.87 24.60
N GLU A 317 -10.81 -42.32 23.51
CA GLU A 317 -10.51 -42.78 22.15
C GLU A 317 -9.13 -42.29 21.72
N TYR A 318 -8.84 -40.99 21.92
CA TYR A 318 -7.52 -40.41 21.70
C TYR A 318 -6.43 -41.09 22.55
N ALA A 319 -6.72 -41.37 23.83
CA ALA A 319 -5.78 -42.05 24.72
C ALA A 319 -5.32 -43.43 24.22
N ARG A 320 -6.16 -44.15 23.46
CA ARG A 320 -5.80 -45.46 22.89
C ARG A 320 -4.80 -45.35 21.74
N LEU A 321 -4.74 -44.19 21.08
CA LEU A 321 -3.84 -43.93 19.95
C LEU A 321 -2.43 -43.55 20.41
N VAL A 322 -2.27 -43.00 21.63
CA VAL A 322 -0.99 -42.53 22.17
C VAL A 322 0.15 -43.55 22.04
N PRO A 323 0.02 -44.82 22.45
CA PRO A 323 1.14 -45.76 22.36
C PRO A 323 1.57 -46.08 20.92
N GLY A 324 0.64 -46.09 19.97
CA GLY A 324 0.92 -46.34 18.56
C GLY A 324 1.62 -45.16 17.91
N LEU A 325 1.15 -43.94 18.21
CA LEU A 325 1.79 -42.70 17.74
C LEU A 325 3.19 -42.50 18.32
N LEU A 326 3.41 -42.77 19.61
CA LEU A 326 4.75 -42.68 20.23
C LEU A 326 5.77 -43.67 19.66
N ARG A 327 5.32 -44.74 19.01
CA ARG A 327 6.18 -45.77 18.42
C ARG A 327 6.31 -45.63 16.91
N ASP A 328 5.72 -44.58 16.33
CA ASP A 328 5.60 -44.40 14.89
C ASP A 328 5.04 -45.66 14.19
N GLU A 329 4.02 -46.30 14.79
CA GLU A 329 3.40 -47.49 14.22
C GLU A 329 2.70 -47.14 12.88
N PRO A 330 2.94 -47.89 11.79
CA PRO A 330 2.31 -47.59 10.51
C PRO A 330 0.78 -47.56 10.59
N GLY A 331 0.19 -46.41 10.23
CA GLY A 331 -1.25 -46.19 10.23
C GLY A 331 -1.85 -45.70 11.55
N ALA A 332 -1.02 -45.39 12.56
CA ALA A 332 -1.49 -44.79 13.81
C ALA A 332 -2.11 -43.38 13.61
N ASP A 333 -1.69 -42.67 12.56
CA ASP A 333 -2.15 -41.35 12.14
C ASP A 333 -3.15 -41.40 10.96
N ALA A 334 -3.62 -42.59 10.58
CA ALA A 334 -4.48 -42.75 9.39
C ALA A 334 -5.93 -42.27 9.60
N SER A 335 -6.39 -42.18 10.85
CA SER A 335 -7.71 -41.59 11.17
C SER A 335 -7.58 -40.09 11.42
N GLU A 336 -8.70 -39.37 11.36
CA GLU A 336 -8.74 -37.92 11.62
C GLU A 336 -8.24 -37.61 13.04
N GLU A 337 -8.70 -38.39 14.03
CA GLU A 337 -8.27 -38.28 15.43
C GLU A 337 -6.78 -38.62 15.61
N GLY A 338 -6.28 -39.60 14.85
CA GLY A 338 -4.88 -39.98 14.85
C GLY A 338 -3.97 -38.89 14.28
N ALA A 339 -4.40 -38.25 13.19
CA ALA A 339 -3.68 -37.14 12.57
C ALA A 339 -3.66 -35.90 13.49
N GLU A 340 -4.81 -35.52 14.05
CA GLU A 340 -4.92 -34.41 15.00
C GLU A 340 -4.04 -34.65 16.25
N LEU A 341 -4.12 -35.84 16.84
CA LEU A 341 -3.29 -36.19 17.98
C LEU A 341 -1.81 -36.23 17.63
N GLY A 342 -1.46 -36.74 16.45
CA GLY A 342 -0.09 -36.76 15.95
C GLY A 342 0.49 -35.36 15.82
N GLN A 343 -0.30 -34.40 15.34
CA GLN A 343 0.08 -32.99 15.27
C GLN A 343 0.33 -32.39 16.66
N PHE A 344 -0.60 -32.58 17.59
CA PHE A 344 -0.44 -32.12 18.97
C PHE A 344 0.82 -32.70 19.63
N LEU A 345 1.05 -34.02 19.49
CA LEU A 345 2.26 -34.66 20.02
C LEU A 345 3.53 -34.11 19.36
N THR A 346 3.51 -33.91 18.05
CA THR A 346 4.64 -33.34 17.30
C THR A 346 4.99 -31.94 17.80
N GLN A 347 3.99 -31.09 18.04
CA GLN A 347 4.21 -29.76 18.62
C GLN A 347 4.76 -29.89 20.05
N LEU A 348 4.12 -30.70 20.90
CA LEU A 348 4.52 -30.90 22.29
C LEU A 348 5.97 -31.42 22.44
N PHE A 349 6.45 -32.25 21.53
CA PHE A 349 7.82 -32.79 21.59
C PHE A 349 8.89 -31.90 20.96
N ASN A 350 8.54 -31.16 19.90
CA ASN A 350 9.52 -30.43 19.09
C ASN A 350 9.55 -28.93 19.35
N ASP A 351 8.48 -28.37 19.90
CA ASP A 351 8.38 -26.95 20.24
C ASP A 351 8.41 -26.78 21.76
N ARG A 352 9.49 -26.16 22.25
CA ARG A 352 9.75 -25.96 23.67
C ARG A 352 8.84 -24.91 24.30
N ASP A 353 8.28 -24.02 23.50
CA ASP A 353 7.43 -22.94 23.98
C ASP A 353 5.94 -23.32 23.85
N HIS A 354 5.61 -24.38 23.10
CA HIS A 354 4.24 -24.86 22.86
C HIS A 354 3.37 -24.91 24.12
N ALA A 355 3.85 -25.56 25.19
CA ALA A 355 3.11 -25.68 26.44
C ALA A 355 2.81 -24.31 27.08
N THR A 356 3.76 -23.38 27.02
CA THR A 356 3.60 -22.03 27.56
C THR A 356 2.65 -21.20 26.70
N GLU A 357 2.80 -21.25 25.38
CA GLU A 357 1.96 -20.55 24.42
C GLU A 357 0.51 -21.02 24.49
N GLU A 358 0.27 -22.33 24.56
CA GLU A 358 -1.07 -22.88 24.66
C GLU A 358 -1.76 -22.45 25.95
N LEU A 359 -1.07 -22.52 27.09
CA LEU A 359 -1.63 -22.03 28.36
C LEU A 359 -1.96 -20.55 28.31
N HIS A 360 -1.14 -19.75 27.62
CA HIS A 360 -1.45 -18.34 27.41
C HIS A 360 -2.69 -18.17 26.54
N ARG A 361 -2.81 -18.91 25.42
CA ARG A 361 -4.01 -18.88 24.56
C ARG A 361 -5.27 -19.25 25.34
N LEU A 362 -5.22 -20.24 26.22
CA LEU A 362 -6.36 -20.62 27.07
C LEU A 362 -6.79 -19.50 28.03
N ASP A 363 -5.84 -18.75 28.60
CA ASP A 363 -6.14 -17.58 29.43
C ASP A 363 -6.85 -16.49 28.61
N MET A 364 -6.32 -16.17 27.42
CA MET A 364 -6.92 -15.19 26.52
C MET A 364 -8.33 -15.58 26.06
N LEU A 365 -8.55 -16.86 25.77
CA LEU A 365 -9.85 -17.39 25.35
C LEU A 365 -10.89 -17.42 26.47
N SER A 366 -10.53 -17.04 27.70
CA SER A 366 -11.50 -16.74 28.76
C SER A 366 -12.26 -15.43 28.52
N ASP A 367 -11.80 -14.57 27.61
CA ASP A 367 -12.55 -13.40 27.14
C ASP A 367 -13.71 -13.83 26.21
N PRO A 368 -14.98 -13.57 26.59
CA PRO A 368 -16.13 -13.90 25.76
C PRO A 368 -16.11 -13.28 24.36
N ALA A 369 -15.48 -12.12 24.17
CA ALA A 369 -15.40 -11.45 22.88
C ALA A 369 -14.44 -12.15 21.90
N LEU A 370 -13.35 -12.73 22.41
CA LEU A 370 -12.45 -13.60 21.65
C LEU A 370 -13.13 -14.92 21.35
N GLN A 371 -13.75 -15.52 22.37
CA GLN A 371 -14.43 -16.81 22.26
C GLN A 371 -15.56 -16.81 21.21
N ALA A 372 -16.31 -15.70 21.10
CA ALA A 372 -17.37 -15.55 20.10
C ALA A 372 -16.87 -15.58 18.64
N ASN A 373 -15.58 -15.35 18.39
CA ASN A 373 -15.00 -15.24 17.05
C ASN A 373 -14.06 -16.39 16.66
N VAL A 374 -13.91 -17.44 17.48
CA VAL A 374 -12.96 -18.56 17.25
C VAL A 374 -13.07 -19.20 15.86
N GLY A 375 -14.29 -19.39 15.36
CA GLY A 375 -14.53 -19.92 14.00
C GLY A 375 -14.29 -18.93 12.86
N ARG A 376 -13.79 -17.72 13.16
CA ARG A 376 -13.71 -16.58 12.21
C ARG A 376 -12.28 -16.08 12.01
N PHE A 377 -11.26 -16.76 12.53
CA PHE A 377 -9.86 -16.31 12.42
C PHE A 377 -9.16 -16.69 11.10
N LEU A 378 -9.91 -17.16 10.10
CA LEU A 378 -9.39 -17.48 8.76
C LEU A 378 -8.55 -16.36 8.12
N ILE A 379 -8.93 -15.09 8.32
CA ILE A 379 -8.18 -13.94 7.80
C ILE A 379 -6.73 -13.89 8.30
N TRP A 380 -6.45 -14.41 9.50
CA TRP A 380 -5.10 -14.43 10.05
C TRP A 380 -4.13 -15.17 9.11
N ASP A 381 -4.57 -16.30 8.56
CA ASP A 381 -3.78 -17.10 7.63
C ASP A 381 -3.97 -16.66 6.18
N TYR A 382 -5.18 -16.27 5.79
CA TYR A 382 -5.45 -15.89 4.40
C TYR A 382 -4.74 -14.60 4.02
N ALA A 383 -4.66 -13.60 4.91
CA ALA A 383 -3.88 -12.38 4.65
C ALA A 383 -2.38 -12.71 4.43
N ARG A 384 -1.86 -13.71 5.16
CA ARG A 384 -0.49 -14.22 4.95
C ARG A 384 -0.36 -14.92 3.62
N ALA A 385 -1.29 -15.82 3.27
CA ALA A 385 -1.27 -16.52 2.00
C ALA A 385 -1.27 -15.55 0.80
N LEU A 386 -2.08 -14.49 0.86
CA LEU A 386 -2.08 -13.41 -0.12
C LEU A 386 -0.71 -12.71 -0.19
N MET A 387 -0.08 -12.43 0.95
CA MET A 387 1.27 -11.85 0.97
C MET A 387 2.36 -12.81 0.46
N LEU A 388 2.27 -14.12 0.73
CA LEU A 388 3.23 -15.09 0.18
C LEU A 388 3.18 -15.10 -1.35
N TYR A 389 1.98 -15.01 -1.95
CA TYR A 389 1.87 -14.83 -3.41
C TYR A 389 2.54 -13.54 -3.88
N ARG A 390 2.36 -12.43 -3.16
CA ARG A 390 3.03 -11.15 -3.48
C ARG A 390 4.55 -11.25 -3.37
N TRP A 391 5.07 -11.79 -2.28
CA TRP A 391 6.51 -11.96 -2.09
C TRP A 391 7.11 -12.90 -3.13
N GLY A 392 6.44 -14.02 -3.43
CA GLY A 392 6.83 -14.92 -4.52
C GLY A 392 6.90 -14.22 -5.88
N HIS A 393 6.01 -13.25 -6.13
CA HIS A 393 6.11 -12.39 -7.32
C HIS A 393 7.28 -11.42 -7.26
N MET A 394 7.47 -10.72 -6.13
CA MET A 394 8.57 -9.76 -5.94
C MET A 394 9.95 -10.40 -6.15
N VAL A 395 10.15 -11.64 -5.70
CA VAL A 395 11.40 -12.39 -5.87
C VAL A 395 11.50 -13.13 -7.21
N GLY A 396 10.50 -12.99 -8.09
CA GLY A 396 10.50 -13.55 -9.44
C GLY A 396 10.17 -15.05 -9.54
N TRP A 397 9.63 -15.67 -8.49
CA TRP A 397 9.18 -17.07 -8.53
C TRP A 397 7.80 -17.23 -9.16
N LEU A 398 6.98 -16.18 -9.10
CA LEU A 398 5.61 -16.17 -9.60
C LEU A 398 5.38 -15.06 -10.63
N THR A 399 4.57 -15.39 -11.64
CA THR A 399 4.06 -14.38 -12.57
C THR A 399 2.91 -13.60 -11.94
N GLU A 400 2.71 -12.37 -12.40
CA GLU A 400 1.60 -11.53 -11.95
C GLU A 400 0.24 -12.20 -12.17
N GLU A 401 -0.01 -12.72 -13.38
CA GLU A 401 -1.28 -13.39 -13.72
C GLU A 401 -1.55 -14.57 -12.77
N TYR A 402 -0.54 -15.39 -12.50
CA TYR A 402 -0.68 -16.51 -11.58
C TYR A 402 -1.07 -16.05 -10.17
N CYS A 403 -0.43 -14.99 -9.66
CA CYS A 403 -0.77 -14.45 -8.35
C CYS A 403 -2.24 -14.01 -8.29
N TRP A 404 -2.71 -13.22 -9.26
CA TRP A 404 -4.09 -12.76 -9.25
C TRP A 404 -5.10 -13.90 -9.35
N ASP A 405 -4.85 -14.88 -10.23
CA ASP A 405 -5.73 -16.04 -10.40
C ASP A 405 -5.80 -16.90 -9.14
N ARG A 406 -4.70 -17.04 -8.39
CA ARG A 406 -4.68 -17.79 -7.13
C ARG A 406 -5.23 -17.02 -5.95
N MET A 407 -5.06 -15.70 -5.91
CA MET A 407 -5.53 -14.87 -4.81
C MET A 407 -7.04 -14.58 -4.88
N LEU A 408 -7.65 -14.54 -6.06
CA LEU A 408 -9.08 -14.24 -6.22
C LEU A 408 -10.02 -15.20 -5.46
N PRO A 409 -9.86 -16.54 -5.52
CA PRO A 409 -10.68 -17.45 -4.73
C PRO A 409 -10.57 -17.19 -3.22
N LEU A 410 -9.37 -16.89 -2.71
CA LEU A 410 -9.14 -16.57 -1.29
C LEU A 410 -9.88 -15.28 -0.92
N ALA A 411 -9.79 -14.25 -1.76
CA ALA A 411 -10.50 -12.99 -1.57
C ALA A 411 -12.02 -13.15 -1.54
N ILE A 412 -12.59 -13.97 -2.45
CA ILE A 412 -14.02 -14.33 -2.43
C ILE A 412 -14.39 -15.01 -1.11
N ASP A 413 -13.53 -15.90 -0.61
CA ASP A 413 -13.78 -16.64 0.62
C ASP A 413 -13.74 -15.75 1.87
N ILE A 414 -12.82 -14.78 1.90
CA ILE A 414 -12.74 -13.72 2.90
C ILE A 414 -14.02 -12.87 2.86
N GLN A 415 -14.39 -12.34 1.69
CA GLN A 415 -15.55 -11.44 1.55
C GLN A 415 -16.84 -12.09 2.04
N ARG A 416 -16.98 -13.41 1.89
CA ARG A 416 -18.15 -14.19 2.34
C ARG A 416 -18.22 -14.39 3.86
N ARG A 417 -17.08 -14.41 4.57
CA ARG A 417 -17.02 -14.70 6.02
C ARG A 417 -17.09 -13.46 6.90
N TYR A 418 -16.79 -12.29 6.35
CA TYR A 418 -16.82 -11.02 7.07
C TYR A 418 -17.81 -10.05 6.42
N SER A 419 -18.27 -9.09 7.22
CA SER A 419 -19.32 -8.15 6.85
C SER A 419 -18.79 -6.78 6.39
N SER A 420 -17.53 -6.46 6.72
CA SER A 420 -16.87 -5.20 6.39
C SER A 420 -15.36 -5.31 6.61
N TRP A 421 -14.59 -4.33 6.11
CA TRP A 421 -13.17 -4.16 6.42
C TRP A 421 -12.89 -4.18 7.92
N ARG A 422 -13.72 -3.48 8.72
CA ARG A 422 -13.58 -3.39 10.18
C ARG A 422 -13.83 -4.71 10.90
N ASP A 423 -14.85 -5.46 10.47
CA ASP A 423 -15.17 -6.79 11.00
C ASP A 423 -14.04 -7.79 10.69
N MET A 424 -13.55 -7.80 9.44
CA MET A 424 -12.37 -8.56 9.04
C MET A 424 -11.13 -8.20 9.89
N ALA A 425 -10.87 -6.90 10.06
CA ALA A 425 -9.72 -6.42 10.83
C ALA A 425 -9.79 -6.81 12.31
N THR A 426 -10.99 -6.81 12.90
CA THR A 426 -11.20 -7.27 14.27
C THR A 426 -10.82 -8.75 14.41
N CYS A 427 -11.28 -9.61 13.49
CA CYS A 427 -10.89 -11.02 13.51
C CYS A 427 -9.39 -11.22 13.22
N TYR A 428 -8.77 -10.38 12.38
CA TYR A 428 -7.33 -10.43 12.15
C TYR A 428 -6.53 -10.09 13.42
N LEU A 429 -6.90 -9.03 14.13
CA LEU A 429 -6.26 -8.62 15.38
C LEU A 429 -6.43 -9.66 16.48
N GLN A 430 -7.60 -10.30 16.56
CA GLN A 430 -7.85 -11.38 17.52
C GLN A 430 -7.09 -12.67 17.17
N GLY A 431 -7.04 -13.05 15.89
CA GLY A 431 -6.24 -14.19 15.44
C GLY A 431 -4.75 -13.97 15.72
N ARG A 432 -4.27 -12.74 15.56
CA ARG A 432 -2.91 -12.33 15.93
C ARG A 432 -2.61 -12.56 17.40
N MET A 433 -3.49 -12.06 18.27
CA MET A 433 -3.36 -12.17 19.71
C MET A 433 -3.24 -13.62 20.17
N LEU A 434 -4.05 -14.50 19.59
CA LEU A 434 -3.99 -15.94 19.86
C LEU A 434 -2.69 -16.55 19.35
N TRP A 435 -2.29 -16.24 18.12
CA TRP A 435 -1.05 -16.77 17.55
C TRP A 435 0.19 -16.33 18.34
N SER A 436 0.29 -15.05 18.72
CA SER A 436 1.47 -14.53 19.43
C SER A 436 1.50 -14.90 20.92
N GLY A 437 0.46 -15.56 21.44
CA GLY A 437 0.35 -15.83 22.87
C GLY A 437 0.42 -14.54 23.69
N GLY A 438 -0.27 -13.48 23.26
CA GLY A 438 -0.37 -12.25 24.05
C GLY A 438 -0.57 -10.95 23.29
N THR A 439 -0.53 -9.84 24.03
CA THR A 439 -0.75 -8.47 23.51
C THR A 439 0.52 -7.70 23.21
N GLU A 440 1.70 -8.30 23.40
CA GLU A 440 2.97 -7.64 23.06
C GLU A 440 2.99 -7.28 21.59
N GLY A 441 3.25 -6.02 21.23
CA GLY A 441 3.20 -5.54 19.84
C GLY A 441 1.80 -5.29 19.27
N GLN A 442 0.71 -5.56 20.00
CA GLN A 442 -0.67 -5.39 19.52
C GLN A 442 -1.00 -3.95 19.10
N GLU A 443 -0.49 -2.96 19.86
CA GLU A 443 -0.76 -1.54 19.63
C GLU A 443 -0.32 -1.08 18.22
N GLU A 444 0.75 -1.65 17.68
CA GLU A 444 1.25 -1.32 16.35
C GLU A 444 0.27 -1.78 15.26
N TYR A 445 -0.27 -3.00 15.40
CA TYR A 445 -1.29 -3.53 14.50
C TYR A 445 -2.60 -2.74 14.58
N GLU A 446 -3.02 -2.31 15.78
CA GLU A 446 -4.22 -1.50 15.96
C GLU A 446 -4.09 -0.12 15.32
N LYS A 447 -2.93 0.54 15.47
CA LYS A 447 -2.62 1.79 14.77
C LYS A 447 -2.66 1.62 13.26
N LEU A 448 -2.11 0.51 12.76
CA LEU A 448 -2.09 0.21 11.34
C LEU A 448 -3.49 -0.06 10.79
N VAL A 449 -4.33 -0.82 11.50
CA VAL A 449 -5.74 -1.03 11.13
C VAL A 449 -6.52 0.28 11.12
N THR A 450 -6.23 1.17 12.06
CA THR A 450 -6.83 2.51 12.11
C THR A 450 -6.41 3.34 10.90
N TRP A 451 -5.10 3.36 10.58
CA TRP A 451 -4.58 4.01 9.38
C TRP A 451 -5.22 3.46 8.12
N LEU A 452 -5.32 2.14 7.95
CA LEU A 452 -5.99 1.52 6.81
C LEU A 452 -7.45 1.96 6.68
N ALA A 453 -8.16 2.20 7.79
CA ALA A 453 -9.56 2.60 7.77
C ALA A 453 -9.78 4.10 7.47
N GLU A 454 -8.77 4.94 7.73
CA GLU A 454 -8.89 6.40 7.69
C GLU A 454 -8.13 7.03 6.51
N ASP A 455 -7.04 6.42 6.06
CA ASP A 455 -6.17 6.97 5.03
C ASP A 455 -6.86 7.01 3.65
N PRO A 456 -6.90 8.17 2.96
CA PRO A 456 -7.56 8.28 1.66
C PRO A 456 -6.93 7.46 0.52
N HIS A 457 -5.66 7.07 0.64
CA HIS A 457 -4.96 6.22 -0.32
C HIS A 457 -5.06 4.73 0.04
N SER A 458 -5.61 4.40 1.20
CA SER A 458 -5.78 3.01 1.62
C SER A 458 -6.73 2.25 0.68
N PRO A 459 -6.44 0.99 0.33
CA PRO A 459 -7.39 0.16 -0.40
C PRO A 459 -8.76 0.06 0.29
N TRP A 460 -8.85 0.19 1.62
CA TRP A 460 -10.13 0.08 2.33
C TRP A 460 -11.05 1.29 2.13
N THR A 461 -10.49 2.46 1.83
CA THR A 461 -11.24 3.69 1.51
C THR A 461 -11.51 3.80 0.01
N LEU A 462 -10.62 3.24 -0.82
CA LEU A 462 -10.71 3.26 -2.28
C LEU A 462 -11.65 2.20 -2.87
N VAL A 463 -11.86 1.05 -2.22
CA VAL A 463 -12.82 0.05 -2.71
C VAL A 463 -13.85 -0.35 -1.64
N PRO A 464 -15.15 -0.42 -2.01
CA PRO A 464 -16.17 -0.83 -1.08
C PRO A 464 -16.02 -2.32 -0.73
N TRP A 465 -16.35 -2.68 0.51
CA TRP A 465 -16.28 -4.07 0.96
C TRP A 465 -17.06 -5.03 0.05
N ASN A 466 -18.26 -4.63 -0.39
CA ASN A 466 -19.19 -5.43 -1.20
C ASN A 466 -18.95 -5.33 -2.73
N LEU A 467 -17.74 -4.96 -3.16
CA LEU A 467 -17.34 -5.01 -4.56
C LEU A 467 -17.56 -6.42 -5.15
N GLU A 468 -18.10 -6.52 -6.36
CA GLU A 468 -18.26 -7.80 -7.03
C GLU A 468 -16.89 -8.37 -7.43
N LEU A 469 -16.43 -9.42 -6.74
CA LEU A 469 -15.13 -10.03 -6.98
C LEU A 469 -15.18 -11.03 -8.14
N LYS A 470 -14.83 -10.56 -9.34
CA LYS A 470 -14.64 -11.35 -10.56
C LYS A 470 -13.37 -10.90 -11.28
N ARG A 471 -12.75 -11.77 -12.08
CA ARG A 471 -11.57 -11.39 -12.88
C ARG A 471 -11.88 -10.18 -13.75
N ASP A 472 -11.16 -9.10 -13.53
CA ASP A 472 -11.27 -7.83 -14.25
C ASP A 472 -9.93 -7.38 -14.87
N TRP A 473 -8.90 -8.23 -14.79
CA TRP A 473 -7.63 -8.10 -15.51
C TRP A 473 -7.60 -9.00 -16.75
N THR A 474 -6.86 -8.55 -17.77
CA THR A 474 -6.60 -9.29 -19.01
C THR A 474 -5.46 -10.25 -18.85
#